data_AF-A0A839FND2-F1
#
_entry.id   AF-A0A839FND2-F1
#
_cell.length_a   1.000
_cell.length_b   1.000
_cell.length_c   1.000
_cell.angle_alpha   90.00
_cell.angle_beta   90.00
_cell.angle_gamma   90.00
#
_symmetry.space_group_name_H-M   'P 1'
#
loop_
_entity.id
_entity.type
_entity.pdbx_description
1 polymer ?
#
loop_
_entity_poly.entity_id
_entity_poly.type
_entity_poly.pdbx_seq_one_letter_code
_entity_poly.pdbx_strand_id
1 'polypeptide(L)'
;MIDDDFDLLIKALDLKNVRKEQYKIDIVGQDVFGEDQYVLRKYDEVWWHVYYEERGVQKRVCKFDQFTEAAHYLFWKLTKVESFIEVAND
;
A
#
# COMPACT_ATOMS: atom_id res chain seq x y z
N MET A 1 5.54 -18.54 -2.75
CA MET A 1 5.61 -18.31 -1.28
C MET A 1 5.30 -16.84 -1.05
N ILE A 2 4.92 -16.42 0.15
CA ILE A 2 4.57 -15.00 0.37
C ILE A 2 5.75 -14.06 0.04
N ASP A 3 6.98 -14.54 0.25
CA ASP A 3 8.22 -13.83 -0.09
C ASP A 3 8.34 -13.49 -1.59
N ASP A 4 7.87 -14.37 -2.48
CA ASP A 4 7.90 -14.12 -3.93
C ASP A 4 6.94 -12.99 -4.32
N ASP A 5 5.78 -12.93 -3.67
CA ASP A 5 4.75 -11.92 -3.95
C ASP A 5 5.18 -10.54 -3.38
N PHE A 6 5.93 -10.51 -2.28
CA PHE A 6 6.55 -9.28 -1.76
C PHE A 6 7.56 -8.70 -2.75
N ASP A 7 8.47 -9.54 -3.24
CA ASP A 7 9.47 -9.13 -4.22
C ASP A 7 8.83 -8.63 -5.51
N LEU A 8 7.74 -9.27 -5.94
CA LEU A 8 6.99 -8.84 -7.11
C LEU A 8 6.35 -7.46 -6.92
N LEU A 9 5.74 -7.21 -5.75
CA LEU A 9 5.18 -5.90 -5.42
C LEU A 9 6.26 -4.80 -5.41
N ILE A 10 7.41 -5.05 -4.77
CA ILE A 10 8.51 -4.09 -4.73
C ILE A 10 9.02 -3.78 -6.14
N LYS A 11 9.27 -4.80 -6.96
CA LYS A 11 9.68 -4.63 -8.36
C LYS A 11 8.64 -3.84 -9.16
N ALA A 12 7.35 -4.11 -8.95
CA ALA A 12 6.28 -3.40 -9.66
C ALA A 12 6.22 -1.91 -9.27
N LEU A 13 6.40 -1.57 -7.99
CA LEU A 13 6.45 -0.19 -7.50
C LEU A 13 7.69 0.55 -8.02
N ASP A 14 8.85 -0.13 -8.02
CA ASP A 14 10.11 0.40 -8.59
C ASP A 14 9.95 0.69 -10.09
N LEU A 15 9.35 -0.23 -10.85
CA LEU A 15 9.06 -0.04 -12.28
C LEU A 15 8.11 1.15 -12.56
N LYS A 16 7.29 1.54 -11.58
CA LYS A 16 6.38 2.68 -11.65
C LYS A 16 6.98 3.96 -11.04
N ASN A 17 8.25 3.93 -10.64
CA ASN A 17 8.95 5.04 -10.00
C ASN A 17 8.24 5.56 -8.73
N VAL A 18 7.57 4.67 -7.98
CA VAL A 18 7.01 5.03 -6.68
C VAL A 18 8.17 5.13 -5.69
N ARG A 19 8.30 6.27 -5.01
CA ARG A 19 9.40 6.50 -4.06
C ARG A 19 9.18 5.68 -2.79
N LYS A 20 10.26 5.17 -2.19
CA LYS A 20 10.20 4.39 -0.94
C LYS A 20 9.63 5.17 0.25
N GLU A 21 9.72 6.49 0.26
CA GLU A 21 9.09 7.38 1.26
C GLU A 21 7.55 7.32 1.20
N GLN A 22 6.97 6.89 0.06
CA GLN A 22 5.52 6.85 -0.12
C GLN A 22 4.89 5.56 0.42
N TYR A 23 5.69 4.55 0.73
CA TYR A 23 5.18 3.27 1.18
C TYR A 23 6.12 2.48 2.10
N LYS A 24 5.50 1.74 3.02
CA LYS A 24 6.16 0.75 3.85
C LYS A 24 5.43 -0.58 3.75
N ILE A 25 6.18 -1.67 3.69
CA ILE A 25 5.64 -3.03 3.75
C ILE A 25 6.24 -3.68 4.99
N ASP A 26 5.41 -4.02 5.96
CA ASP A 26 5.82 -4.43 7.30
C ASP A 26 5.18 -5.77 7.69
N ILE A 27 6.01 -6.82 7.74
CA ILE A 27 5.56 -8.16 8.16
C ILE A 27 5.75 -8.33 9.68
N VAL A 28 6.61 -7.52 10.30
CA VAL A 28 7.07 -7.69 11.67
C VAL A 28 6.86 -6.37 12.38
N GLY A 29 5.62 -6.16 12.89
CA GLY A 29 5.05 -4.96 13.51
C GLY A 29 5.97 -4.01 14.26
N GLN A 30 6.92 -3.39 13.56
CA GLN A 30 7.75 -2.33 14.08
C GLN A 30 7.08 -1.04 13.67
N ASP A 31 6.46 -0.43 14.66
CA ASP A 31 5.88 0.90 14.56
C ASP A 31 7.00 1.92 14.31
N VAL A 32 7.14 2.29 13.03
CA VAL A 32 7.97 3.42 12.62
C VAL A 32 7.00 4.47 12.16
N PHE A 33 6.72 5.42 13.05
CA PHE A 33 5.90 6.58 12.78
C PHE A 33 6.81 7.72 12.33
N GLY A 34 6.47 8.42 11.23
CA GLY A 34 7.24 9.61 10.88
C GLY A 34 6.89 10.28 9.55
N GLU A 35 6.47 9.52 8.55
CA GLU A 35 6.28 10.03 7.19
C GLU A 35 4.83 9.84 6.70
N ASP A 36 4.40 10.71 5.78
CA ASP A 36 3.11 10.61 5.12
C ASP A 36 3.18 9.52 4.05
N GLN A 37 2.74 8.30 4.39
CA GLN A 37 3.00 7.09 3.59
C GLN A 37 1.86 6.06 3.70
N TYR A 38 1.78 5.16 2.71
CA TYR A 38 0.93 3.97 2.82
C TYR A 38 1.68 2.82 3.49
N VAL A 39 1.02 2.10 4.40
CA VAL A 39 1.62 0.95 5.09
C VAL A 39 0.81 -0.30 4.82
N LEU A 40 1.42 -1.32 4.23
CA LEU A 40 0.87 -2.68 4.15
C LEU A 40 1.44 -3.51 5.29
N ARG A 41 0.59 -3.98 6.20
CA ARG A 41 1.01 -4.71 7.40
C ARG A 41 0.15 -5.93 7.67
N LYS A 42 0.77 -7.02 8.15
CA LYS A 42 0.05 -8.17 8.69
C LYS A 42 -0.25 -7.94 10.18
N TYR A 43 -1.53 -7.99 10.58
CA TYR A 43 -1.94 -7.71 11.97
C TYR A 43 -2.53 -8.95 12.65
N ASP A 44 -1.96 -10.13 12.39
CA ASP A 44 -2.23 -11.47 12.94
C ASP A 44 -1.92 -12.52 11.84
N GLU A 45 -2.31 -13.78 12.00
CA GLU A 45 -2.14 -14.78 10.95
C GLU A 45 -3.15 -14.65 9.79
N VAL A 46 -4.20 -13.84 9.98
CA VAL A 46 -5.44 -13.90 9.20
C VAL A 46 -5.63 -12.70 8.28
N TRP A 47 -5.21 -11.50 8.68
CA TRP A 47 -5.55 -10.27 7.97
C TRP A 47 -4.33 -9.42 7.57
N TRP A 48 -4.38 -8.96 6.32
CA TRP A 48 -3.51 -7.95 5.74
C TRP A 48 -4.22 -6.61 5.75
N HIS A 49 -3.60 -5.60 6.33
CA HIS A 49 -4.16 -4.27 6.49
C HIS A 49 -3.36 -3.27 5.66
N VAL A 50 -4.07 -2.37 4.98
CA VAL A 50 -3.47 -1.18 4.38
C VAL A 50 -3.88 0.04 5.19
N TYR A 51 -2.89 0.78 5.64
CA TYR A 51 -3.03 2.01 6.38
C TYR A 51 -2.49 3.19 5.57
N TYR A 52 -2.95 4.38 5.92
CA TYR A 52 -2.28 5.62 5.59
C TYR A 52 -1.79 6.24 6.88
N GLU A 53 -0.49 6.47 6.99
CA GLU A 53 0.11 7.23 8.08
C GLU A 53 0.17 8.70 7.66
N GLU A 54 -0.34 9.56 8.53
CA GLU A 54 -0.30 11.00 8.33
C GLU A 54 0.11 11.65 9.64
N ARG A 55 1.26 12.31 9.67
CA ARG A 55 1.79 13.01 10.86
C ARG A 55 1.80 12.12 12.12
N GLY A 56 2.20 10.86 11.98
CA GLY A 56 2.26 9.89 13.06
C GLY A 56 0.91 9.30 13.50
N VAL A 57 -0.19 9.65 12.82
CA VAL A 57 -1.51 9.05 13.05
C VAL A 57 -1.77 7.99 11.98
N GLN A 58 -2.02 6.75 12.42
CA GLN A 58 -2.35 5.65 11.52
C GLN A 58 -3.86 5.59 11.26
N LYS A 59 -4.27 5.72 10.00
CA LYS A 59 -5.66 5.59 9.55
C LYS A 59 -5.81 4.29 8.75
N ARG A 60 -6.62 3.34 9.24
CA ARG A 60 -6.90 2.10 8.49
C ARG A 60 -7.75 2.42 7.27
N VAL A 61 -7.22 2.09 6.09
CA VAL A 61 -7.89 2.32 4.80
C VAL A 61 -8.73 1.10 4.44
N CYS A 62 -8.16 -0.10 4.52
CA CYS A 62 -8.83 -1.36 4.20
C CYS A 62 -8.13 -2.57 4.84
N LYS A 63 -8.78 -3.73 4.79
CA LYS A 63 -8.24 -5.03 5.22
C LYS A 63 -8.65 -6.12 4.24
N PHE A 64 -7.78 -7.11 4.07
CA PHE A 64 -7.93 -8.24 3.14
C PHE A 64 -7.50 -9.53 3.84
N ASP A 65 -8.13 -10.64 3.50
CA ASP A 65 -7.75 -11.98 3.96
C ASP A 65 -6.52 -12.51 3.20
N GLN A 66 -6.26 -12.00 2.00
CA GLN A 66 -5.16 -12.40 1.15
C GLN A 66 -4.14 -11.28 0.94
N PHE A 67 -2.85 -11.65 0.92
CA PHE A 67 -1.76 -10.73 0.64
C PHE A 67 -1.88 -10.10 -0.75
N THR A 68 -2.16 -10.93 -1.77
CA THR A 68 -2.21 -10.52 -3.17
C THR A 68 -3.23 -9.40 -3.41
N GLU A 69 -4.40 -9.46 -2.76
CA GLU A 69 -5.41 -8.41 -2.86
C GLU A 69 -4.95 -7.10 -2.20
N ALA A 70 -4.35 -7.19 -1.02
CA ALA A 70 -3.80 -6.04 -0.32
C ALA A 70 -2.66 -5.37 -1.11
N ALA A 71 -1.78 -6.19 -1.71
CA ALA A 71 -0.68 -5.76 -2.57
C ALA A 71 -1.20 -5.06 -3.84
N HIS A 72 -2.21 -5.64 -4.52
CA HIS A 72 -2.84 -5.00 -5.68
C HIS A 72 -3.50 -3.67 -5.32
N TYR A 73 -4.20 -3.61 -4.19
CA TYR A 73 -4.80 -2.36 -3.71
C TYR A 73 -3.72 -1.29 -3.51
N LEU A 74 -2.66 -1.61 -2.78
CA LEU A 74 -1.55 -0.70 -2.50
C LEU A 74 -0.92 -0.21 -3.80
N PHE A 75 -0.58 -1.14 -4.70
CA PHE A 75 0.00 -0.82 -6.01
C PHE A 75 -0.87 0.18 -6.77
N TRP A 76 -2.16 -0.11 -6.95
CA TRP A 76 -3.06 0.80 -7.65
C TRP A 76 -3.24 2.13 -6.93
N LYS A 77 -3.26 2.14 -5.59
CA LYS A 77 -3.40 3.38 -4.84
C LYS A 77 -2.20 4.31 -5.04
N LEU A 78 -0.99 3.75 -5.15
CA LEU A 78 0.25 4.50 -5.35
C LEU A 78 0.54 4.85 -6.82
N THR A 79 -0.03 4.09 -7.76
CA THR A 79 0.29 4.21 -9.20
C THR A 79 -0.85 4.72 -10.06
N LYS A 80 -2.06 4.86 -9.51
CA LYS A 80 -3.16 5.55 -10.21
C LYS A 80 -2.73 6.98 -10.46
N VAL A 81 -2.47 7.27 -11.73
CA VAL A 81 -2.47 8.62 -12.28
C VAL A 81 -3.85 9.22 -11.97
N GLU A 82 -3.89 10.44 -11.43
CA GLU A 82 -5.13 11.21 -11.31
C GLU A 82 -5.75 11.35 -12.70
N SER A 83 -6.60 10.39 -13.05
CA SER A 83 -7.30 10.35 -14.32
C SER A 83 -8.60 11.10 -14.07
N PHE A 84 -8.59 12.41 -14.27
CA PHE A 84 -9.81 13.19 -14.28
C PHE A 84 -10.60 12.78 -15.53
N ILE A 85 -11.73 12.10 -15.33
CA ILE A 85 -12.72 11.93 -16.39
C ILE A 85 -13.55 13.21 -16.37
N GLU A 86 -13.22 14.13 -17.27
CA GLU A 86 -14.08 15.29 -17.54
C GLU A 86 -15.23 14.80 -18.44
N VAL A 87 -16.42 14.70 -17.86
CA VAL A 87 -17.64 14.43 -18.62
C VAL A 87 -18.18 15.78 -19.10
N ALA A 88 -17.90 16.14 -20.35
CA ALA A 88 -18.59 17.23 -21.02
C ALA A 88 -20.04 16.80 -21.27
N ASN A 89 -21.00 17.52 -20.69
CA ASN A 89 -22.41 17.40 -21.07
C ASN A 89 -22.67 18.41 -22.20
N ASP A 90 -22.99 17.92 -23.39
CA ASP A 90 -23.59 18.70 -24.49
C ASP A 90 -25.09 18.93 -24.26
#